data_AF-A0A3N9NSR4-F1
#
_entry.id   AF-A0A3N9NSR4-F1
#
_cell.length_a   1.000
_cell.length_b   1.000
_cell.length_c   1.000
_cell.angle_alpha   90.00
_cell.angle_beta   90.00
_cell.angle_gamma   90.00
#
_symmetry.space_group_name_H-M   'P 1'
#
loop_
_entity.id
_entity.type
_entity.pdbx_description
1 polymer ?
#
loop_
_entity_poly.entity_id
_entity_poly.type
_entity_poly.pdbx_seq_one_letter_code
_entity_poly.pdbx_strand_id
1 'polypeptide(L)'
;MKEIYDKCWELREDANNIIFNQFDEFGNPIYHYHVTGRAIEEVADKLTNDYRITAYVSATGSAGTIAAGDYLRKLYPHLKVVATEAVQCPTLYMNGFGGHRIEGIGDKHVPWVHNVRNTDVVTAIDDEDCMRLLRFFNEEAGLQYMEQLGLSQDSAASMSLLGISSICNLLAAIKTAKYFELNEKDVIFTIFTDSVELYESRLIELRDSFGKYARDHALRDHAALLQEQRTDYFRELNYRDRKTIHNLKYYTWVEQQGKSYEEILEQWNPEYWEQIFEGEVGYFDELIEQMDAEIGLS
;
A
#
# COMPACT_ATOMS: atom_id res chain seq x y z
N MET A 1 -14.72 -9.12 6.51
CA MET A 1 -14.20 -9.64 5.23
C MET A 1 -14.99 -10.86 4.77
N LYS A 2 -15.13 -11.94 5.58
CA LYS A 2 -16.02 -13.07 5.26
C LYS A 2 -17.44 -12.66 4.85
N GLU A 3 -18.08 -11.78 5.62
CA GLU A 3 -19.44 -11.29 5.31
C GLU A 3 -19.56 -10.64 3.92
N ILE A 4 -18.51 -9.97 3.45
CA ILE A 4 -18.48 -9.36 2.11
C ILE A 4 -18.40 -10.46 1.05
N TYR A 5 -17.53 -11.46 1.23
CA TYR A 5 -17.46 -12.59 0.31
C TYR A 5 -18.76 -13.39 0.28
N ASP A 6 -19.35 -13.71 1.42
CA ASP A 6 -20.63 -14.41 1.49
C ASP A 6 -21.71 -13.65 0.70
N LYS A 7 -21.75 -12.32 0.84
CA LYS A 7 -22.68 -11.49 0.06
C LYS A 7 -22.36 -11.47 -1.43
N CYS A 8 -21.09 -11.43 -1.82
CA CYS A 8 -20.68 -11.55 -3.23
C CYS A 8 -21.09 -12.90 -3.82
N TRP A 9 -20.99 -14.00 -3.06
CA TRP A 9 -21.45 -15.33 -3.49
C TRP A 9 -22.97 -15.36 -3.69
N GLU A 10 -23.73 -14.79 -2.76
CA GLU A 10 -25.18 -14.64 -2.91
C GLU A 10 -25.54 -13.84 -4.17
N LEU A 11 -24.88 -12.70 -4.40
CA LEU A 11 -25.13 -11.85 -5.56
C LEU A 11 -24.75 -12.53 -6.88
N ARG A 12 -23.74 -13.41 -6.88
CA ARG A 12 -23.31 -14.17 -8.07
C ARG A 12 -24.33 -15.22 -8.52
N GLU A 13 -25.33 -15.56 -7.71
CA GLU A 13 -26.44 -16.43 -8.13
C GLU A 13 -27.30 -15.78 -9.23
N ASP A 14 -27.34 -14.44 -9.31
CA ASP A 14 -27.93 -13.72 -10.42
C ASP A 14 -26.91 -13.54 -11.55
N ALA A 15 -27.19 -14.13 -12.71
CA ALA A 15 -26.33 -14.08 -13.88
C ALA A 15 -26.12 -12.67 -14.47
N ASN A 16 -26.92 -11.68 -14.05
CA ASN A 16 -26.70 -10.28 -14.44
C ASN A 16 -25.60 -9.60 -13.63
N ASN A 17 -25.14 -10.20 -12.53
CA ASN A 17 -24.09 -9.65 -11.69
C ASN A 17 -22.72 -10.18 -12.11
N ILE A 18 -21.78 -9.27 -12.34
CA ILE A 18 -20.36 -9.58 -12.53
C ILE A 18 -19.59 -9.06 -11.31
N ILE A 19 -18.94 -9.97 -10.59
CA ILE A 19 -18.17 -9.65 -9.39
C ILE A 19 -16.68 -9.58 -9.76
N PHE A 20 -16.12 -8.37 -9.70
CA PHE A 20 -14.68 -8.14 -9.80
C PHE A 20 -14.04 -8.27 -8.43
N ASN A 21 -13.50 -9.45 -8.12
CA ASN A 21 -12.82 -9.68 -6.85
C ASN A 21 -11.38 -9.16 -6.91
N GLN A 22 -11.16 -7.89 -6.54
CA GLN A 22 -9.84 -7.25 -6.58
C GLN A 22 -8.73 -7.97 -5.78
N PHE A 23 -9.10 -8.87 -4.86
CA PHE A 23 -8.15 -9.63 -4.04
C PHE A 23 -7.68 -10.94 -4.72
N ASP A 24 -8.35 -11.36 -5.80
CA ASP A 24 -8.09 -12.59 -6.59
C ASP A 24 -7.82 -12.29 -8.07
N GLU A 25 -8.20 -11.11 -8.55
CA GLU A 25 -8.05 -10.71 -9.95
C GLU A 25 -6.62 -10.28 -10.27
N PHE A 26 -5.89 -11.07 -11.07
CA PHE A 26 -4.49 -10.80 -11.41
C PHE A 26 -4.31 -9.58 -12.32
N GLY A 27 -5.35 -9.13 -13.04
CA GLY A 27 -5.32 -7.84 -13.72
C GLY A 27 -4.95 -6.66 -12.79
N ASN A 28 -5.26 -6.77 -11.49
CA ASN A 28 -4.92 -5.77 -10.48
C ASN A 28 -3.39 -5.59 -10.28
N PRO A 29 -2.64 -6.59 -9.79
CA PRO A 29 -1.19 -6.43 -9.65
C PRO A 29 -0.45 -6.33 -10.99
N ILE A 30 -0.96 -6.94 -12.08
CA ILE A 30 -0.34 -6.85 -13.42
C ILE A 30 -0.31 -5.38 -13.90
N TYR A 31 -1.40 -4.64 -13.71
CA TYR A 31 -1.42 -3.20 -14.01
C TYR A 31 -0.32 -2.44 -13.26
N HIS A 32 -0.19 -2.68 -11.96
CA HIS A 32 0.82 -1.99 -11.16
C HIS A 32 2.26 -2.43 -11.46
N TYR A 33 2.47 -3.68 -11.84
CA TYR A 33 3.76 -4.18 -12.31
C TYR A 33 4.20 -3.42 -13.57
N HIS A 34 3.33 -3.30 -14.58
CA HIS A 34 3.70 -2.71 -15.87
C HIS A 34 3.55 -1.19 -15.96
N VAL A 35 2.58 -0.61 -15.27
CA VAL A 35 2.29 0.83 -15.38
C VAL A 35 2.92 1.58 -14.23
N THR A 36 2.56 1.23 -12.99
CA THR A 36 3.10 1.92 -11.81
C THR A 36 4.59 1.67 -11.62
N GLY A 37 5.05 0.44 -11.81
CA GLY A 37 6.47 0.08 -11.78
C GLY A 37 7.30 0.87 -12.80
N ARG A 38 6.84 0.95 -14.05
CA ARG A 38 7.50 1.74 -15.10
C ARG A 38 7.46 3.24 -14.84
N ALA A 39 6.35 3.77 -14.35
CA ALA A 39 6.29 5.18 -13.97
C ALA A 39 7.33 5.53 -12.90
N ILE A 40 7.57 4.63 -11.94
CA ILE A 40 8.63 4.80 -10.93
C ILE A 40 10.02 4.69 -11.56
N GLU A 41 10.25 3.76 -12.49
CA GLU A 41 11.49 3.68 -13.28
C GLU A 41 11.77 4.99 -14.02
N GLU A 42 10.79 5.56 -14.72
CA GLU A 42 10.95 6.85 -15.43
C GLU A 42 11.34 8.01 -14.50
N VAL A 43 10.89 7.97 -13.23
CA VAL A 43 11.32 8.93 -12.21
C VAL A 43 12.72 8.61 -11.72
N ALA A 44 13.05 7.33 -11.51
CA ALA A 44 14.35 6.88 -11.07
C ALA A 44 15.45 7.20 -12.10
N ASP A 45 15.17 7.08 -13.39
CA ASP A 45 16.10 7.42 -14.49
C ASP A 45 16.46 8.91 -14.54
N LYS A 46 15.63 9.77 -13.94
CA LYS A 46 15.91 11.21 -13.82
C LYS A 46 16.81 11.53 -12.62
N LEU A 47 17.06 10.57 -11.73
CA LEU A 47 17.98 10.72 -10.61
C LEU A 47 19.43 10.51 -11.11
N THR A 48 20.39 11.20 -10.50
CA THR A 48 21.80 11.00 -10.84
C THR A 48 22.29 9.63 -10.36
N ASN A 49 23.37 9.11 -10.96
CA ASN A 49 24.00 7.85 -10.56
C ASN A 49 24.56 7.85 -9.11
N ASP A 50 24.48 8.98 -8.39
CA ASP A 50 24.91 9.10 -7.01
C ASP A 50 23.87 8.57 -6.01
N TYR A 51 22.63 8.36 -6.47
CA TYR A 51 21.53 7.86 -5.66
C TYR A 51 21.41 6.33 -5.73
N ARG A 52 21.01 5.73 -4.61
CA ARG A 52 20.72 4.30 -4.46
C ARG A 52 19.22 4.13 -4.30
N ILE A 53 18.60 3.38 -5.22
CA ILE A 53 17.19 3.02 -5.09
C ILE A 53 17.10 1.89 -4.05
N THR A 54 16.70 2.24 -2.84
CA THR A 54 16.91 1.39 -1.65
C THR A 54 15.65 0.67 -1.22
N ALA A 55 14.49 1.33 -1.27
CA ALA A 55 13.23 0.70 -0.87
C ALA A 55 12.02 1.18 -1.69
N TYR A 56 11.02 0.32 -1.79
CA TYR A 56 9.68 0.64 -2.24
C TYR A 56 8.69 0.31 -1.12
N VAL A 57 7.94 1.30 -0.67
CA VAL A 57 6.98 1.20 0.43
C VAL A 57 5.57 1.29 -0.11
N SER A 58 4.72 0.34 0.26
CA SER A 58 3.31 0.35 -0.15
C SER A 58 2.43 -0.30 0.90
N ALA A 59 1.37 0.41 1.29
CA ALA A 59 0.35 -0.10 2.18
C ALA A 59 -0.47 -1.17 1.48
N THR A 60 -0.69 -2.29 2.17
CA THR A 60 -1.32 -3.46 1.55
C THR A 60 -2.83 -3.42 1.76
N GLY A 61 -3.56 -2.98 0.72
CA GLY A 61 -5.00 -3.17 0.54
C GLY A 61 -5.32 -4.49 -0.16
N SER A 62 -5.63 -4.41 -1.45
CA SER A 62 -5.72 -5.58 -2.33
C SER A 62 -4.37 -6.23 -2.64
N ALA A 63 -3.27 -5.56 -2.29
CA ALA A 63 -1.90 -5.88 -2.69
C ALA A 63 -1.62 -5.78 -4.20
N GLY A 64 -2.44 -5.05 -4.97
CA GLY A 64 -2.12 -4.72 -6.36
C GLY A 64 -0.90 -3.80 -6.46
N THR A 65 -0.95 -2.66 -5.77
CA THR A 65 0.07 -1.59 -5.86
C THR A 65 1.46 -2.02 -5.39
N ILE A 66 1.56 -2.95 -4.43
CA ILE A 66 2.85 -3.45 -3.96
C ILE A 66 3.59 -4.25 -5.06
N ALA A 67 2.87 -4.75 -6.09
CA ALA A 67 3.46 -5.47 -7.21
C ALA A 67 4.36 -4.61 -8.11
N ALA A 68 4.28 -3.28 -8.03
CA ALA A 68 5.30 -2.40 -8.62
C ALA A 68 6.71 -2.73 -8.06
N GLY A 69 6.81 -3.19 -6.81
CA GLY A 69 8.06 -3.66 -6.21
C GLY A 69 8.60 -4.95 -6.86
N ASP A 70 7.73 -5.81 -7.41
CA ASP A 70 8.14 -6.97 -8.20
C ASP A 70 8.88 -6.55 -9.47
N TYR A 71 8.34 -5.56 -10.18
CA TYR A 71 8.99 -4.97 -11.35
C TYR A 71 10.32 -4.29 -10.99
N LEU A 72 10.29 -3.40 -9.99
CA LEU A 72 11.45 -2.61 -9.60
C LEU A 72 12.62 -3.48 -9.14
N ARG A 73 12.38 -4.67 -8.57
CA ARG A 73 13.46 -5.58 -8.16
C ARG A 73 14.23 -6.16 -9.34
N LYS A 74 13.64 -6.23 -10.54
CA LYS A 74 14.38 -6.63 -11.75
C LYS A 74 15.45 -5.60 -12.12
N LEU A 75 15.14 -4.32 -11.91
CA LEU A 75 16.03 -3.19 -12.20
C LEU A 75 17.02 -2.96 -11.05
N TYR A 76 16.56 -3.10 -9.82
CA TYR A 76 17.30 -2.86 -8.58
C TYR A 76 17.25 -4.10 -7.67
N PRO A 77 18.14 -5.11 -7.88
CA PRO A 77 18.07 -6.39 -7.17
C PRO A 77 18.19 -6.32 -5.65
N HIS A 78 18.71 -5.21 -5.12
CA HIS A 78 18.87 -4.96 -3.68
C HIS A 78 17.75 -4.12 -3.07
N LEU A 79 16.79 -3.64 -3.87
CA LEU A 79 15.61 -2.91 -3.41
C LEU A 79 14.84 -3.73 -2.37
N LYS A 80 14.51 -3.09 -1.25
CA LYS A 80 13.62 -3.65 -0.24
C LYS A 80 12.17 -3.33 -0.56
N VAL A 81 11.35 -4.36 -0.72
CA VAL A 81 9.89 -4.17 -0.82
C VAL A 81 9.30 -4.23 0.58
N VAL A 82 8.69 -3.11 1.00
CA VAL A 82 8.15 -2.90 2.34
C VAL A 82 6.63 -2.84 2.28
N ALA A 83 5.99 -3.87 2.84
CA ALA A 83 4.54 -3.87 3.06
C ALA A 83 4.23 -3.11 4.36
N THR A 84 3.25 -2.20 4.31
CA THR A 84 2.73 -1.56 5.53
C THR A 84 1.26 -1.88 5.79
N GLU A 85 0.92 -2.00 7.06
CA GLU A 85 -0.43 -2.27 7.57
C GLU A 85 -0.73 -1.44 8.84
N ALA A 86 -1.92 -1.61 9.43
CA ALA A 86 -2.27 -0.95 10.69
C ALA A 86 -1.86 -1.78 11.92
N VAL A 87 -1.35 -1.13 12.97
CA VAL A 87 -1.08 -1.78 14.27
C VAL A 87 -2.34 -2.39 14.88
N GLN A 88 -3.51 -1.78 14.62
CA GLN A 88 -4.80 -2.24 15.13
C GLN A 88 -5.34 -3.47 14.39
N CYS A 89 -4.85 -3.78 13.19
CA CYS A 89 -5.16 -5.03 12.48
C CYS A 89 -3.91 -5.63 11.80
N PRO A 90 -2.91 -6.08 12.58
CA PRO A 90 -1.58 -6.42 12.10
C PRO A 90 -1.54 -7.86 11.53
N THR A 91 -2.16 -8.03 10.36
CA THR A 91 -2.41 -9.31 9.70
C THR A 91 -1.09 -9.98 9.29
N LEU A 92 -0.20 -9.24 8.62
CA LEU A 92 1.09 -9.73 8.13
C LEU A 92 2.12 -9.81 9.26
N TYR A 93 2.09 -8.86 10.20
CA TYR A 93 3.09 -8.72 11.25
C TYR A 93 2.92 -9.79 12.34
N MET A 94 1.69 -10.11 12.75
CA MET A 94 1.47 -11.05 13.86
C MET A 94 0.25 -11.97 13.70
N ASN A 95 -0.23 -12.16 12.46
CA ASN A 95 -1.46 -12.92 12.21
C ASN A 95 -2.65 -12.35 13.01
N GLY A 96 -2.63 -11.03 13.23
CA GLY A 96 -3.60 -10.32 14.06
C GLY A 96 -4.91 -10.02 13.33
N PHE A 97 -5.90 -9.62 14.10
CA PHE A 97 -7.20 -9.14 13.61
C PHE A 97 -7.62 -7.93 14.44
N GLY A 98 -8.45 -7.06 13.88
CA GLY A 98 -9.02 -5.93 14.61
C GLY A 98 -9.81 -5.00 13.71
N GLY A 99 -9.78 -3.71 13.98
CA GLY A 99 -10.37 -2.69 13.11
C GLY A 99 -9.54 -1.43 13.22
N HIS A 100 -9.37 -0.72 12.12
CA HIS A 100 -8.54 0.47 12.06
C HIS A 100 -9.22 1.58 11.25
N ARG A 101 -8.71 2.79 11.41
CA ARG A 101 -9.18 4.00 10.71
C ARG A 101 -8.37 4.33 9.45
N ILE A 102 -7.36 3.52 9.09
CA ILE A 102 -6.59 3.70 7.86
C ILE A 102 -7.42 3.19 6.67
N GLU A 103 -8.30 4.03 6.14
CA GLU A 103 -9.14 3.66 5.00
C GLU A 103 -8.28 3.40 3.74
N GLY A 104 -8.74 2.45 2.91
CA GLY A 104 -8.04 2.04 1.67
C GLY A 104 -7.01 0.91 1.83
N ILE A 105 -6.67 0.50 3.06
CA ILE A 105 -5.73 -0.60 3.31
C ILE A 105 -6.43 -1.83 3.92
N GLY A 106 -5.73 -2.96 3.89
CA GLY A 106 -6.31 -4.30 3.96
C GLY A 106 -6.41 -4.85 5.37
N ASP A 107 -7.53 -5.55 5.59
CA ASP A 107 -7.90 -6.16 6.86
C ASP A 107 -7.97 -7.69 6.77
N LYS A 108 -7.44 -8.36 7.81
CA LYS A 108 -7.77 -9.73 8.28
C LYS A 108 -7.48 -10.88 7.31
N HIS A 109 -6.86 -10.65 6.17
CA HIS A 109 -6.35 -11.71 5.31
C HIS A 109 -5.21 -11.24 4.41
N VAL A 110 -4.52 -12.21 3.83
CA VAL A 110 -3.52 -11.99 2.78
C VAL A 110 -4.21 -12.17 1.43
N PRO A 111 -4.25 -11.14 0.55
CA PRO A 111 -4.86 -11.26 -0.78
C PRO A 111 -4.22 -12.37 -1.61
N TRP A 112 -5.00 -13.03 -2.46
CA TRP A 112 -4.51 -14.11 -3.32
C TRP A 112 -3.43 -13.60 -4.28
N VAL A 113 -3.63 -12.39 -4.80
CA VAL A 113 -2.74 -11.71 -5.74
C VAL A 113 -1.42 -11.20 -5.15
N HIS A 114 -1.23 -11.26 -3.82
CA HIS A 114 -0.02 -10.72 -3.18
C HIS A 114 1.19 -11.65 -3.34
N ASN A 115 2.25 -11.21 -4.03
CA ASN A 115 3.54 -11.91 -4.05
C ASN A 115 4.33 -11.76 -2.73
N VAL A 116 3.96 -12.54 -1.71
CA VAL A 116 4.61 -12.50 -0.39
C VAL A 116 6.09 -12.91 -0.44
N ARG A 117 6.49 -13.74 -1.41
CA ARG A 117 7.91 -14.15 -1.57
C ARG A 117 8.83 -12.95 -1.78
N ASN A 118 8.29 -11.92 -2.41
CA ASN A 118 9.00 -10.71 -2.77
C ASN A 118 8.78 -9.56 -1.79
N THR A 119 8.22 -9.83 -0.61
CA THR A 119 8.09 -8.84 0.48
C THR A 119 9.26 -9.02 1.45
N ASP A 120 10.12 -8.00 1.59
CA ASP A 120 11.29 -8.07 2.50
C ASP A 120 10.98 -7.59 3.90
N VAL A 121 10.04 -6.68 4.06
CA VAL A 121 9.70 -6.06 5.34
C VAL A 121 8.19 -5.99 5.48
N VAL A 122 7.73 -6.24 6.71
CA VAL A 122 6.40 -5.81 7.15
C VAL A 122 6.58 -4.78 8.23
N THR A 123 5.92 -3.64 8.09
CA THR A 123 5.81 -2.65 9.14
C THR A 123 4.35 -2.31 9.43
N ALA A 124 4.05 -1.93 10.66
CA ALA A 124 2.72 -1.47 11.04
C ALA A 124 2.78 -0.02 11.55
N ILE A 125 1.77 0.75 11.16
CA ILE A 125 1.57 2.14 11.58
C ILE A 125 0.34 2.22 12.47
N ASP A 126 0.45 2.99 13.56
CA ASP A 126 -0.69 3.25 14.43
C ASP A 126 -1.69 4.15 13.69
N ASP A 127 -2.94 3.72 13.57
CA ASP A 127 -3.97 4.49 12.88
C ASP A 127 -4.21 5.87 13.53
N GLU A 128 -3.93 6.03 14.82
CA GLU A 128 -4.01 7.31 15.52
C GLU A 128 -2.96 8.31 15.01
N ASP A 129 -1.78 7.83 14.65
CA ASP A 129 -0.74 8.68 14.08
C ASP A 129 -1.18 9.23 12.71
N CYS A 130 -1.84 8.39 11.90
CA CYS A 130 -2.44 8.80 10.64
C CYS A 130 -3.57 9.83 10.86
N MET A 131 -4.46 9.61 11.84
CA MET A 131 -5.56 10.54 12.13
C MET A 131 -5.06 11.90 12.62
N ARG A 132 -4.03 11.91 13.48
CA ARG A 132 -3.42 13.14 13.99
C ARG A 132 -2.73 13.92 12.87
N LEU A 133 -1.99 13.23 12.00
CA LEU A 133 -1.38 13.86 10.84
C LEU A 133 -2.41 14.33 9.80
N LEU A 134 -3.55 13.66 9.67
CA LEU A 134 -4.65 14.13 8.82
C LEU A 134 -5.11 15.53 9.27
N ARG A 135 -5.24 15.76 10.58
CA ARG A 135 -5.53 17.10 11.13
C ARG A 135 -4.37 18.06 10.93
N PHE A 136 -3.14 17.62 11.15
CA PHE A 136 -1.94 18.44 10.95
C PHE A 136 -1.82 18.98 9.52
N PHE A 137 -2.16 18.16 8.53
CA PHE A 137 -2.08 18.54 7.11
C PHE A 137 -3.27 19.37 6.62
N ASN A 138 -4.39 19.40 7.34
CA ASN A 138 -5.65 19.98 6.83
C ASN A 138 -6.29 21.04 7.74
N GLU A 139 -5.83 21.21 8.98
CA GLU A 139 -6.33 22.25 9.88
C GLU A 139 -5.38 23.46 9.95
N GLU A 140 -5.97 24.64 10.13
CA GLU A 140 -5.29 25.94 10.08
C GLU A 140 -4.02 25.99 10.94
N ALA A 141 -4.08 25.49 12.18
CA ALA A 141 -2.94 25.50 13.09
C ALA A 141 -1.76 24.62 12.61
N GLY A 142 -2.05 23.54 11.87
CA GLY A 142 -1.03 22.69 11.26
C GLY A 142 -0.40 23.35 10.04
N LEU A 143 -1.22 23.94 9.16
CA LEU A 143 -0.74 24.71 8.00
C LEU A 143 0.18 25.88 8.44
N GLN A 144 -0.26 26.69 9.41
CA GLN A 144 0.53 27.79 9.96
C GLN A 144 1.83 27.31 10.62
N TYR A 145 1.81 26.12 11.23
CA TYR A 145 3.01 25.55 11.83
C TYR A 145 3.99 25.06 10.76
N MET A 146 3.52 24.45 9.68
CA MET A 146 4.36 24.08 8.53
C MET A 146 5.02 25.29 7.87
N GLU A 147 4.29 26.41 7.74
CA GLU A 147 4.88 27.68 7.29
C GLU A 147 5.97 28.19 8.24
N GLN A 148 5.79 28.06 9.56
CA GLN A 148 6.83 28.39 10.55
C GLN A 148 8.07 27.49 10.43
N LEU A 149 7.92 26.26 9.92
CA LEU A 149 9.04 25.37 9.61
C LEU A 149 9.74 25.72 8.28
N GLY A 150 9.22 26.70 7.54
CA GLY A 150 9.80 27.20 6.29
C GLY A 150 9.18 26.65 5.02
N LEU A 151 8.07 25.90 5.10
CA LEU A 151 7.32 25.51 3.91
C LEU A 151 6.62 26.73 3.30
N SER A 152 6.55 26.78 1.98
CA SER A 152 5.69 27.77 1.31
C SER A 152 4.22 27.47 1.59
N GLN A 153 3.36 28.49 1.49
CA GLN A 153 1.92 28.33 1.66
C GLN A 153 1.35 27.29 0.66
N ASP A 154 1.83 27.29 -0.58
CA ASP A 154 1.40 26.33 -1.61
C ASP A 154 1.83 24.90 -1.27
N SER A 155 3.05 24.73 -0.75
CA SER A 155 3.55 23.42 -0.29
C SER A 155 2.81 22.91 0.94
N ALA A 156 2.44 23.79 1.87
CA ALA A 156 1.63 23.42 3.03
C ALA A 156 0.21 23.02 2.59
N ALA A 157 -0.40 23.79 1.68
CA ALA A 157 -1.73 23.50 1.15
C ALA A 157 -1.79 22.18 0.36
N SER A 158 -0.73 21.82 -0.37
CA SER A 158 -0.67 20.56 -1.11
C SER A 158 -0.60 19.32 -0.22
N MET A 159 -0.36 19.46 1.09
CA MET A 159 -0.45 18.32 2.03
C MET A 159 -1.88 17.75 2.13
N SER A 160 -2.90 18.49 1.70
CA SER A 160 -4.26 17.98 1.53
C SER A 160 -4.38 16.87 0.47
N LEU A 161 -3.37 16.73 -0.41
CA LEU A 161 -3.27 15.60 -1.35
C LEU A 161 -2.88 14.30 -0.66
N LEU A 162 -2.56 14.31 0.64
CA LEU A 162 -2.25 13.10 1.40
C LEU A 162 -3.48 12.69 2.23
N GLY A 163 -4.27 11.79 1.67
CA GLY A 163 -5.29 11.02 2.37
C GLY A 163 -4.70 10.06 3.42
N ILE A 164 -5.56 9.31 4.10
CA ILE A 164 -5.17 8.57 5.32
C ILE A 164 -4.11 7.49 5.03
N SER A 165 -4.31 6.68 3.98
CA SER A 165 -3.33 5.66 3.57
C SER A 165 -2.06 6.26 2.97
N SER A 166 -2.14 7.43 2.34
CA SER A 166 -0.96 8.20 1.92
C SER A 166 -0.09 8.58 3.11
N ILE A 167 -0.71 9.01 4.21
CA ILE A 167 -0.01 9.31 5.47
C ILE A 167 0.60 8.03 6.08
N CYS A 168 -0.11 6.89 6.04
CA CYS A 168 0.45 5.60 6.45
C CYS A 168 1.72 5.26 5.66
N ASN A 169 1.68 5.40 4.34
CA ASN A 169 2.82 5.21 3.45
C ASN A 169 3.99 6.16 3.75
N LEU A 170 3.70 7.44 4.06
CA LEU A 170 4.70 8.42 4.49
C LEU A 170 5.38 7.98 5.80
N LEU A 171 4.59 7.63 6.81
CA LEU A 171 5.10 7.19 8.11
C LEU A 171 5.91 5.89 8.00
N ALA A 172 5.48 4.96 7.15
CA ALA A 172 6.21 3.73 6.85
C ALA A 172 7.54 4.01 6.11
N ALA A 173 7.57 4.99 5.21
CA ALA A 173 8.81 5.41 4.56
C ALA A 173 9.79 6.06 5.54
N ILE A 174 9.33 6.96 6.42
CA ILE A 174 10.16 7.54 7.49
C ILE A 174 10.70 6.43 8.40
N LYS A 175 9.83 5.51 8.83
CA LYS A 175 10.20 4.36 9.67
C LYS A 175 11.24 3.47 8.99
N THR A 176 11.09 3.21 7.70
CA THR A 176 12.04 2.45 6.86
C THR A 176 13.40 3.15 6.79
N ALA A 177 13.40 4.47 6.52
CA ALA A 177 14.63 5.25 6.45
C ALA A 177 15.40 5.21 7.76
N LYS A 178 14.71 5.34 8.89
CA LYS A 178 15.31 5.27 10.22
C LYS A 178 15.82 3.89 10.58
N TYR A 179 15.02 2.84 10.33
CA TYR A 179 15.39 1.47 10.69
C TYR A 179 16.66 1.02 9.95
N PHE A 180 16.78 1.35 8.66
CA PHE A 180 17.95 1.01 7.85
C PHE A 180 19.08 2.04 7.90
N GLU A 181 18.96 3.08 8.74
CA GLU A 181 19.96 4.16 8.87
C GLU A 181 20.34 4.79 7.51
N LEU A 182 19.32 5.01 6.68
CA LEU A 182 19.48 5.58 5.34
C LEU A 182 20.03 7.01 5.41
N ASN A 183 20.82 7.39 4.41
CA ASN A 183 21.40 8.73 4.29
C ASN A 183 20.89 9.47 3.05
N GLU A 184 21.41 10.66 2.78
CA GLU A 184 20.98 11.56 1.71
C GLU A 184 21.14 10.99 0.29
N LYS A 185 21.85 9.87 0.14
CA LYS A 185 22.01 9.18 -1.14
C LYS A 185 21.07 8.00 -1.32
N ASP A 186 20.29 7.62 -0.31
CA ASP A 186 19.31 6.54 -0.40
C ASP A 186 17.94 7.09 -0.77
N VAL A 187 17.27 6.38 -1.68
CA VAL A 187 15.96 6.77 -2.21
C VAL A 187 14.93 5.72 -1.82
N ILE A 188 13.85 6.19 -1.23
CA ILE A 188 12.63 5.40 -0.99
C ILE A 188 11.56 5.89 -1.95
N PHE A 189 10.99 4.99 -2.73
CA PHE A 189 9.76 5.25 -3.46
C PHE A 189 8.56 4.81 -2.63
N THR A 190 7.50 5.62 -2.66
CA THR A 190 6.22 5.34 -2.01
C THR A 190 5.11 5.99 -2.82
N ILE A 191 3.85 5.68 -2.52
CA ILE A 191 2.69 6.19 -3.26
C ILE A 191 1.74 6.90 -2.32
N PHE A 192 1.28 8.09 -2.72
CA PHE A 192 0.16 8.76 -2.10
C PHE A 192 -1.08 8.46 -2.93
N THR A 193 -1.99 7.67 -2.35
CA THR A 193 -3.06 6.95 -3.03
C THR A 193 -4.23 7.84 -3.42
N ASP A 194 -4.54 8.82 -2.58
CA ASP A 194 -5.69 9.71 -2.71
C ASP A 194 -5.52 10.95 -1.82
N SER A 195 -6.40 11.94 -2.03
CA SER A 195 -6.47 13.19 -1.29
C SER A 195 -7.47 13.12 -0.13
N VAL A 196 -7.43 14.14 0.74
CA VAL A 196 -8.38 14.31 1.85
C VAL A 196 -9.82 14.51 1.40
N GLU A 197 -10.08 14.82 0.13
CA GLU A 197 -11.44 15.07 -0.38
C GLU A 197 -12.37 13.87 -0.17
N LEU A 198 -11.82 12.65 -0.11
CA LEU A 198 -12.57 11.43 0.20
C LEU A 198 -12.84 11.24 1.70
N TYR A 199 -12.23 12.06 2.57
CA TYR A 199 -12.16 11.88 4.02
C TYR A 199 -12.60 13.11 4.82
N GLU A 200 -13.32 14.05 4.21
CA GLU A 200 -13.80 15.26 4.90
C GLU A 200 -14.66 14.94 6.14
N SER A 201 -15.47 13.89 6.07
CA SER A 201 -16.27 13.41 7.20
C SER A 201 -15.40 13.00 8.39
N ARG A 202 -14.22 12.39 8.15
CA ARG A 202 -13.27 12.02 9.21
C ARG A 202 -12.70 13.24 9.91
N LEU A 203 -12.42 14.33 9.19
CA LEU A 203 -11.99 15.58 9.81
C LEU A 203 -13.08 16.16 10.73
N ILE A 204 -14.34 16.08 10.33
CA ILE A 204 -15.47 16.52 11.17
C ILE A 204 -15.56 15.67 12.43
N GLU A 205 -15.54 14.34 12.30
CA GLU A 205 -15.58 13.41 13.44
C GLU A 205 -14.42 13.64 14.43
N LEU A 206 -13.22 13.90 13.92
CA LEU A 206 -12.05 14.19 14.74
C LEU A 206 -12.17 15.54 15.48
N ARG A 207 -12.76 16.56 14.85
CA ARG A 207 -13.05 17.84 15.50
C ARG A 207 -14.09 17.68 16.60
N ASP A 208 -15.14 16.89 16.35
CA ASP A 208 -16.18 16.64 17.34
C ASP A 208 -15.65 15.83 18.53
N SER A 209 -14.76 14.87 18.27
CA SER A 209 -14.20 13.98 19.30
C SER A 209 -13.12 14.65 20.15
N PHE A 210 -12.27 15.48 19.53
CA PHE A 210 -11.06 16.02 20.18
C PHE A 210 -11.05 17.55 20.30
N GLY A 211 -12.08 18.24 19.81
CA GLY A 211 -12.17 19.69 19.83
C GLY A 211 -11.20 20.36 18.84
N LYS A 212 -10.93 21.66 19.07
CA LYS A 212 -10.11 22.49 18.20
C LYS A 212 -8.66 21.99 18.10
N TYR A 213 -8.15 21.80 16.88
CA TYR A 213 -6.72 21.59 16.65
C TYR A 213 -5.97 22.91 16.83
N ALA A 214 -5.04 22.94 17.77
CA ALA A 214 -4.31 24.14 18.13
C ALA A 214 -2.79 23.96 17.93
N ARG A 215 -2.05 25.06 18.08
CA ARG A 215 -0.60 25.09 17.81
C ARG A 215 0.21 24.08 18.63
N ASP A 216 -0.20 23.81 19.86
CA ASP A 216 0.41 22.81 20.74
C ASP A 216 0.24 21.38 20.19
N HIS A 217 -0.92 21.07 19.59
CA HIS A 217 -1.16 19.83 18.89
C HIS A 217 -0.27 19.71 17.65
N ALA A 218 -0.18 20.77 16.84
CA ALA A 218 0.68 20.79 15.65
C ALA A 218 2.15 20.57 15.99
N LEU A 219 2.65 21.23 17.03
CA LEU A 219 4.02 21.04 17.53
C LEU A 219 4.26 19.61 18.01
N ARG A 220 3.32 19.07 18.82
CA ARG A 220 3.39 17.70 19.34
C ARG A 220 3.39 16.68 18.22
N ASP A 221 2.52 16.83 17.24
CA ASP A 221 2.31 15.85 16.16
C ASP A 221 3.48 15.88 15.18
N HIS A 222 3.99 17.07 14.80
CA HIS A 222 5.22 17.16 14.02
C HIS A 222 6.42 16.51 14.72
N ALA A 223 6.64 16.85 16.00
CA ALA A 223 7.77 16.32 16.75
C ALA A 223 7.66 14.80 16.93
N ALA A 224 6.50 14.30 17.38
CA ALA A 224 6.34 12.88 17.70
C ALA A 224 6.23 11.98 16.46
N LEU A 225 5.52 12.43 15.42
CA LEU A 225 5.11 11.55 14.32
C LEU A 225 5.97 11.70 13.07
N LEU A 226 6.59 12.86 12.84
CA LEU A 226 7.45 13.08 11.68
C LEU A 226 8.94 13.07 12.08
N GLN A 227 9.32 13.81 13.13
CA GLN A 227 10.72 13.89 13.57
C GLN A 227 11.13 12.66 14.38
N GLU A 228 10.30 12.19 15.30
CA GLU A 228 10.61 11.10 16.24
C GLU A 228 9.83 9.81 15.94
N GLN A 229 9.39 9.62 14.70
CA GLN A 229 8.74 8.38 14.28
C GLN A 229 9.58 7.17 14.71
N ARG A 230 8.99 6.32 15.54
CA ARG A 230 9.68 5.16 16.12
C ARG A 230 9.84 4.06 15.07
N THR A 231 10.69 3.08 15.33
CA THR A 231 10.91 1.89 14.50
C THR A 231 10.27 0.63 15.10
N ASP A 232 9.30 0.81 16.00
CA ASP A 232 8.48 -0.27 16.54
C ASP A 232 7.59 -0.88 15.45
N TYR A 233 7.13 -2.11 15.68
CA TYR A 233 6.35 -2.87 14.70
C TYR A 233 6.98 -2.87 13.29
N PHE A 234 8.29 -3.09 13.23
CA PHE A 234 9.05 -3.25 12.00
C PHE A 234 9.75 -4.61 12.02
N ARG A 235 9.59 -5.41 10.97
CA ARG A 235 10.19 -6.74 10.88
C ARG A 235 10.70 -7.00 9.48
N GLU A 236 12.01 -7.19 9.38
CA GLU A 236 12.61 -7.84 8.21
C GLU A 236 12.19 -9.31 8.16
N LEU A 237 11.71 -9.73 6.99
CA LEU A 237 11.23 -11.07 6.74
C LEU A 237 12.34 -11.92 6.15
N ASN A 238 12.70 -12.99 6.85
CA ASN A 238 13.45 -14.08 6.27
C ASN A 238 12.53 -15.03 5.47
N TYR A 239 13.10 -16.07 4.88
CA TYR A 239 12.35 -17.07 4.11
C TYR A 239 11.17 -17.68 4.88
N ARG A 240 11.35 -18.03 6.16
CA ARG A 240 10.32 -18.66 6.99
C ARG A 240 9.21 -17.67 7.35
N ASP A 241 9.56 -16.41 7.57
CA ASP A 241 8.55 -15.38 7.85
C ASP A 241 7.65 -15.17 6.63
N ARG A 242 8.24 -15.04 5.43
CA ARG A 242 7.49 -14.96 4.16
C ARG A 242 6.64 -16.20 3.93
N LYS A 243 7.17 -17.40 4.21
CA LYS A 243 6.39 -18.65 4.08
C LYS A 243 5.23 -18.70 5.06
N THR A 244 5.42 -18.20 6.27
CA THR A 244 4.37 -18.14 7.30
C THR A 244 3.23 -17.24 6.84
N ILE A 245 3.55 -16.04 6.35
CA ILE A 245 2.56 -15.10 5.82
C ILE A 245 1.86 -15.70 4.59
N HIS A 246 2.61 -16.30 3.66
CA HIS A 246 2.05 -16.97 2.48
C HIS A 246 1.02 -18.04 2.85
N ASN A 247 1.34 -18.85 3.87
CA ASN A 247 0.45 -19.91 4.31
C ASN A 247 -0.87 -19.38 4.92
N LEU A 248 -0.94 -18.11 5.37
CA LEU A 248 -2.20 -17.52 5.84
C LEU A 248 -3.26 -17.44 4.73
N LYS A 249 -2.83 -17.40 3.46
CA LYS A 249 -3.75 -17.44 2.31
C LYS A 249 -4.66 -18.68 2.37
N TYR A 250 -4.18 -19.81 2.92
CA TYR A 250 -4.93 -21.06 3.01
C TYR A 250 -6.31 -20.87 3.65
N TYR A 251 -6.37 -20.17 4.79
CA TYR A 251 -7.61 -20.04 5.56
C TYR A 251 -8.68 -19.22 4.84
N THR A 252 -8.30 -18.27 4.00
CA THR A 252 -9.27 -17.49 3.23
C THR A 252 -9.55 -18.20 1.91
N TRP A 253 -8.50 -18.49 1.15
CA TRP A 253 -8.64 -18.86 -0.25
C TRP A 253 -9.00 -20.31 -0.46
N VAL A 254 -8.39 -21.22 0.30
CA VAL A 254 -8.65 -22.66 0.18
C VAL A 254 -9.90 -23.04 0.97
N GLU A 255 -9.95 -22.69 2.25
CA GLU A 255 -11.05 -23.11 3.13
C GLU A 255 -12.37 -22.38 2.86
N GLN A 256 -12.34 -21.14 2.34
CA GLN A 256 -13.56 -20.32 2.22
C GLN A 256 -13.88 -19.87 0.79
N GLN A 257 -12.88 -19.63 -0.07
CA GLN A 257 -13.12 -19.11 -1.43
C GLN A 257 -12.97 -20.16 -2.55
N GLY A 258 -12.72 -21.43 -2.19
CA GLY A 258 -12.75 -22.56 -3.13
C GLY A 258 -11.52 -22.74 -4.01
N LYS A 259 -10.39 -22.07 -3.71
CA LYS A 259 -9.10 -22.40 -4.32
C LYS A 259 -8.62 -23.77 -3.86
N SER A 260 -7.84 -24.46 -4.69
CA SER A 260 -7.24 -25.74 -4.36
C SER A 260 -5.97 -25.59 -3.52
N TYR A 261 -5.60 -26.68 -2.85
CA TYR A 261 -4.33 -26.78 -2.13
C TYR A 261 -3.13 -26.71 -3.10
N GLU A 262 -3.28 -27.26 -4.30
CA GLU A 262 -2.26 -27.24 -5.34
C GLU A 262 -1.98 -25.81 -5.82
N GLU A 263 -3.02 -25.01 -6.06
CA GLU A 263 -2.90 -23.61 -6.50
C GLU A 263 -2.07 -22.76 -5.51
N ILE A 264 -2.31 -22.90 -4.19
CA ILE A 264 -1.55 -22.12 -3.19
C ILE A 264 -0.08 -22.60 -3.09
N LEU A 265 0.21 -23.85 -3.41
CA LEU A 265 1.58 -24.35 -3.49
C LEU A 265 2.32 -23.79 -4.69
N GLU A 266 1.66 -23.73 -5.86
CA GLU A 266 2.22 -23.15 -7.09
C GLU A 266 2.61 -21.69 -6.93
N GLN A 267 1.83 -20.90 -6.19
CA GLN A 267 2.18 -19.51 -5.85
C GLN A 267 3.50 -19.37 -5.07
N TRP A 268 4.02 -20.45 -4.47
CA TRP A 268 5.34 -20.40 -3.85
C TRP A 268 6.49 -20.59 -4.84
N ASN A 269 6.22 -20.93 -6.09
CA ASN A 269 7.22 -21.05 -7.14
C ASN A 269 7.55 -19.66 -7.74
N PRO A 270 8.82 -19.25 -7.89
CA PRO A 270 9.15 -17.97 -8.55
C PRO A 270 8.58 -17.86 -9.97
N GLU A 271 8.67 -18.93 -10.75
CA GLU A 271 8.24 -18.98 -12.15
C GLU A 271 6.73 -18.76 -12.31
N TYR A 272 5.94 -19.07 -11.27
CA TYR A 272 4.51 -18.74 -11.25
C TYR A 272 4.29 -17.24 -11.41
N TRP A 273 5.04 -16.42 -10.65
CA TRP A 273 4.88 -14.96 -10.69
C TRP A 273 5.48 -14.35 -11.94
N GLU A 274 6.58 -14.90 -12.45
CA GLU A 274 7.14 -14.49 -13.75
C GLU A 274 6.15 -14.76 -14.88
N GLN A 275 5.49 -15.92 -14.89
CA GLN A 275 4.47 -16.24 -15.89
C GLN A 275 3.25 -15.31 -15.78
N ILE A 276 2.75 -15.05 -14.56
CA ILE A 276 1.61 -14.14 -14.35
C ILE A 276 1.95 -12.73 -14.82
N PHE A 277 3.10 -12.19 -14.43
CA PHE A 277 3.45 -10.81 -14.75
C PHE A 277 3.92 -10.62 -16.19
N GLU A 278 4.62 -11.58 -16.79
CA GLU A 278 5.25 -11.39 -18.11
C GLU A 278 4.62 -12.23 -19.21
N GLY A 279 4.06 -13.39 -18.87
CA GLY A 279 3.45 -14.30 -19.84
C GLY A 279 2.08 -13.83 -20.35
N GLU A 280 1.33 -13.07 -19.55
CA GLU A 280 -0.04 -12.66 -19.91
C GLU A 280 -0.11 -11.33 -20.69
N VAL A 281 0.99 -10.57 -20.77
CA VAL A 281 0.99 -9.22 -21.37
C VAL A 281 0.64 -9.26 -22.86
N GLY A 282 1.28 -10.14 -23.63
CA GLY A 282 1.01 -10.26 -25.06
C GLY A 282 -0.44 -10.66 -25.34
N TYR A 283 -1.04 -11.47 -24.46
CA TYR A 283 -2.45 -11.84 -24.55
C TYR A 283 -3.36 -10.64 -24.27
N PHE A 284 -3.06 -9.82 -23.27
CA PHE A 284 -3.84 -8.61 -23.01
C PHE A 284 -3.71 -7.58 -24.12
N ASP A 285 -2.52 -7.39 -24.69
CA ASP A 285 -2.33 -6.49 -25.84
C ASP A 285 -3.18 -6.94 -27.04
N GLU A 286 -3.20 -8.25 -27.34
CA GLU A 286 -4.07 -8.82 -28.40
C GLU A 286 -5.57 -8.57 -28.12
N LEU A 287 -6.01 -8.71 -26.87
CA LEU A 287 -7.40 -8.43 -26.49
C LEU A 287 -7.76 -6.95 -26.61
N ILE A 288 -6.84 -6.06 -26.22
CA ILE A 288 -7.03 -4.60 -26.33
C ILE A 288 -7.14 -4.20 -27.80
N GLU A 289 -6.24 -4.69 -28.66
CA GLU A 289 -6.29 -4.42 -30.10
C GLU A 289 -7.61 -4.91 -30.73
N GLN A 290 -8.10 -6.09 -30.32
CA GLN A 290 -9.39 -6.62 -30.76
C GLN A 290 -10.55 -5.73 -30.31
N MET A 291 -10.56 -5.32 -29.05
CA MET A 291 -11.58 -4.41 -28.51
C MET A 291 -11.58 -3.07 -29.24
N ASP A 292 -10.40 -2.47 -29.44
CA ASP A 292 -10.23 -1.19 -30.14
C ASP A 292 -10.72 -1.26 -31.59
N ALA A 293 -10.49 -2.39 -32.26
CA ALA A 293 -11.02 -2.66 -33.59
C ALA A 293 -12.57 -2.78 -33.59
N GLU A 294 -13.17 -3.39 -32.56
CA GLU A 294 -14.62 -3.52 -32.42
C GLU A 294 -15.32 -2.17 -32.16
N ILE A 295 -14.67 -1.27 -31.40
CA ILE A 295 -15.22 0.05 -31.05
C ILE A 295 -14.79 1.19 -31.99
N GLY A 296 -13.97 0.88 -33.01
CA GLY A 296 -13.60 1.81 -34.08
C GLY A 296 -12.58 2.87 -33.68
N LEU A 297 -11.67 2.55 -32.74
CA LEU A 297 -10.60 3.44 -32.27
C LEU A 297 -9.27 3.28 -33.03
N SER A 298 -9.24 2.50 -34.13
CA SER A 298 -8.04 2.25 -34.95
C SER A 298 -7.51 3.47 -35.70
#